data_AF-A0A356I7A3-F1
#
_entry.id   AF-A0A356I7A3-F1
#
_cell.length_a   1.000
_cell.length_b   1.000
_cell.length_c   1.000
_cell.angle_alpha   90.00
_cell.angle_beta   90.00
_cell.angle_gamma   90.00
#
_symmetry.space_group_name_H-M   'P 1'
#
loop_
_entity.id
_entity.type
_entity.pdbx_description
1 polymer ?
#
loop_
_entity_poly.entity_id
_entity_poly.type
_entity_poly.pdbx_seq_one_letter_code
_entity_poly.pdbx_strand_id
1 'polypeptide(L)'
;MNLKPPSKVPHFTIRPDPIASFVCIIIFISGSLISLSFFSQEDGTGIYQQKGTIIAIITGLLTFFLILVATAKFRFTHLWKKNATHGRHHQHSQQHPTEKEKEFRKWLDQKRDQKD
;
A
#
# COMPACT_ATOMS: atom_id res chain seq x y z
N MET A 1 -34.48 23.52 -2.46
CA MET A 1 -33.27 22.98 -1.78
C MET A 1 -32.50 22.14 -2.77
N ASN A 2 -31.21 22.43 -2.97
CA ASN A 2 -30.39 21.88 -4.04
C ASN A 2 -29.99 20.43 -3.69
N LEU A 3 -30.66 19.44 -4.30
CA LEU A 3 -30.51 18.01 -4.04
C LEU A 3 -29.42 17.38 -4.94
N LYS A 4 -28.20 17.91 -4.92
CA LYS A 4 -27.06 17.26 -5.58
C LYS A 4 -26.12 16.70 -4.50
N PRO A 5 -25.92 15.36 -4.43
CA PRO A 5 -24.93 14.81 -3.51
C PRO A 5 -23.54 15.37 -3.91
N PRO A 6 -22.67 15.70 -2.95
CA PRO A 6 -21.34 16.18 -3.27
C PRO A 6 -20.63 15.12 -4.10
N SER A 7 -20.18 15.52 -5.30
CA SER A 7 -19.40 14.67 -6.19
C SER A 7 -18.18 14.17 -5.42
N LYS A 8 -18.17 12.89 -5.05
CA LYS A 8 -17.04 12.25 -4.39
C LYS A 8 -15.88 12.21 -5.38
N VAL A 9 -15.00 13.21 -5.28
CA VAL A 9 -13.81 13.30 -6.12
C VAL A 9 -12.97 12.06 -5.83
N PRO A 10 -12.53 11.28 -6.84
CA PRO A 10 -11.64 10.17 -6.60
C PRO A 10 -10.34 10.72 -6.05
N HIS A 11 -10.11 10.53 -4.75
CA HIS A 11 -8.78 10.69 -4.17
C HIS A 11 -7.89 9.62 -4.81
N PHE A 12 -7.13 10.02 -5.84
CA PHE A 12 -6.04 9.23 -6.36
C PHE A 12 -4.98 9.17 -5.27
N THR A 13 -5.02 8.11 -4.46
CA THR A 13 -3.96 7.79 -3.51
C THR A 13 -2.76 7.27 -4.31
N ILE A 14 -2.03 8.16 -4.96
CA ILE A 14 -0.64 7.89 -5.36
C ILE A 14 0.13 7.87 -4.05
N ARG A 15 0.17 6.72 -3.39
CA ARG A 15 1.10 6.48 -2.30
C ARG A 15 1.86 5.22 -2.64
N PRO A 16 3.10 5.33 -3.17
CA PRO A 16 4.04 4.23 -3.00
C PRO A 16 4.00 3.84 -1.53
N ASP A 17 3.91 2.53 -1.28
CA ASP A 17 3.87 1.97 0.06
C ASP A 17 5.11 2.48 0.82
N PRO A 18 4.94 3.32 1.86
CA PRO A 18 6.07 3.99 2.50
C PRO A 18 7.02 2.96 3.13
N ILE A 19 6.49 1.81 3.55
CA ILE A 19 7.28 0.71 4.09
C ILE A 19 8.13 0.08 2.99
N ALA A 20 7.55 -0.21 1.82
CA ALA A 20 8.29 -0.81 0.71
C ALA A 20 9.41 0.13 0.21
N SER A 21 9.14 1.44 0.16
CA SER A 21 10.12 2.46 -0.23
C SER A 21 11.27 2.54 0.77
N PHE A 22 10.95 2.55 2.06
CA PHE A 22 11.95 2.57 3.13
C PHE A 22 12.82 1.31 3.14
N VAL A 23 12.21 0.13 2.96
CA VAL A 23 12.93 -1.15 2.87
C VAL A 23 13.87 -1.19 1.67
N CYS A 24 13.47 -0.68 0.50
CA CYS A 24 14.36 -0.55 -0.66
C CYS A 24 15.60 0.28 -0.35
N ILE A 25 15.39 1.46 0.26
CA ILE A 25 16.46 2.40 0.57
C ILE A 25 17.44 1.77 1.56
N ILE A 26 16.95 1.14 2.63
CA ILE A 26 17.81 0.48 3.63
C ILE A 26 18.63 -0.64 3.00
N ILE A 27 18.00 -1.51 2.21
CA ILE A 27 18.69 -2.65 1.59
C ILE A 27 19.77 -2.16 0.62
N PHE A 28 19.45 -1.14 -0.18
CA PHE A 28 20.41 -0.56 -1.11
C PHE A 28 21.61 0.08 -0.39
N ILE A 29 21.36 0.90 0.64
CA ILE A 29 22.41 1.59 1.39
C ILE A 29 23.27 0.57 2.16
N SER A 30 22.64 -0.35 2.89
CA SER A 30 23.37 -1.34 3.71
C SER A 30 24.18 -2.31 2.85
N GLY A 31 23.61 -2.85 1.77
CA GLY A 31 24.33 -3.75 0.87
C GLY A 31 25.48 -3.05 0.12
N SER A 32 25.30 -1.79 -0.26
CA SER A 32 26.36 -0.98 -0.86
C SER A 32 27.51 -0.73 0.12
N LEU A 33 27.21 -0.34 1.36
CA LEU A 33 28.21 -0.14 2.40
C LEU A 33 29.00 -1.41 2.72
N ILE A 34 28.29 -2.54 2.82
CA ILE A 34 28.94 -3.84 3.07
C ILE A 34 29.86 -4.21 1.90
N SER A 35 29.38 -4.10 0.66
CA SER A 35 30.22 -4.37 -0.52
C SER A 35 31.44 -3.47 -0.59
N LEU A 36 31.28 -2.17 -0.32
CA LEU A 36 32.38 -1.20 -0.30
C LEU A 36 33.38 -1.50 0.81
N SER A 37 32.93 -1.98 1.97
CA SER A 37 33.79 -2.40 3.08
C SER A 37 34.70 -3.57 2.69
N PHE A 38 34.19 -4.53 1.90
CA PHE A 38 35.01 -5.63 1.36
C PHE A 38 35.99 -5.17 0.29
N PHE A 39 35.61 -4.21 -0.56
CA PHE A 39 36.52 -3.65 -1.56
C PHE A 39 37.60 -2.74 -0.96
N SER A 40 37.31 -2.09 0.18
CA SER A 40 38.27 -1.24 0.88
C SER A 40 39.33 -2.04 1.64
N GLN A 41 39.17 -3.35 1.78
CA GLN A 41 40.19 -4.23 2.35
C GLN A 41 41.11 -4.68 1.22
N GLU A 42 42.27 -4.03 1.13
CA GLU A 42 43.35 -4.48 0.25
C GLU A 42 43.98 -5.73 0.85
N ASP A 43 43.92 -6.82 0.10
CA ASP A 43 44.53 -8.08 0.48
C ASP A 43 45.18 -8.67 -0.77
N GLY A 44 46.48 -8.97 -0.69
CA GLY A 44 47.29 -9.42 -1.84
C GLY A 44 46.84 -10.75 -2.46
N THR A 45 45.87 -11.43 -1.84
CA THR A 45 45.28 -12.70 -2.26
C THR A 45 44.00 -12.51 -3.10
N GLY A 46 43.42 -11.30 -3.16
CA GLY A 46 42.19 -11.01 -3.93
C GLY A 46 40.89 -11.60 -3.36
N ILE A 47 40.95 -12.34 -2.24
CA ILE A 47 39.79 -13.02 -1.63
C ILE A 47 38.69 -12.02 -1.23
N TYR A 48 39.07 -10.86 -0.71
CA TYR A 48 38.13 -9.82 -0.29
C TYR A 48 37.43 -9.15 -1.47
N GLN A 49 38.12 -8.97 -2.61
CA GLN A 49 37.49 -8.48 -3.83
C GLN A 49 36.44 -9.47 -4.36
N GLN A 50 36.73 -10.77 -4.32
CA GLN A 50 35.77 -11.79 -4.73
C GLN A 50 34.53 -11.80 -3.83
N LYS A 51 34.71 -11.72 -2.51
CA LYS A 51 33.60 -11.61 -1.54
C LYS A 51 32.80 -10.32 -1.74
N GLY A 52 33.46 -9.18 -1.92
CA GLY A 52 32.83 -7.89 -2.19
C GLY A 52 31.99 -7.91 -3.47
N THR A 53 32.49 -8.56 -4.52
CA THR A 53 31.79 -8.75 -5.80
C THR A 53 30.55 -9.63 -5.65
N ILE A 54 30.65 -10.76 -4.95
CA ILE A 54 29.50 -11.64 -4.70
C ILE A 54 28.41 -10.88 -3.92
N ILE A 55 28.80 -10.12 -2.89
CA ILE A 55 27.85 -9.33 -2.10
C ILE A 55 27.24 -8.19 -2.91
N ALA A 56 28.00 -7.55 -3.80
CA ALA A 56 27.48 -6.55 -4.73
C ALA A 56 26.41 -7.15 -5.65
N ILE A 57 26.67 -8.34 -6.21
CA ILE A 57 25.73 -9.05 -7.08
C ILE A 57 24.44 -9.40 -6.33
N ILE A 58 24.57 -9.97 -5.12
CA ILE A 58 23.41 -10.32 -4.29
C ILE A 58 22.59 -9.06 -3.96
N THR A 59 23.25 -7.97 -3.55
CA THR A 59 22.60 -6.70 -3.24
C THR A 59 21.88 -6.14 -4.47
N GLY A 60 22.53 -6.19 -5.65
CA GLY A 60 21.95 -5.75 -6.91
C GLY A 60 20.70 -6.55 -7.27
N LEU A 61 20.74 -7.88 -7.16
CA LEU A 61 19.59 -8.76 -7.39
C LEU A 61 18.44 -8.45 -6.42
N LEU A 62 18.74 -8.29 -5.14
CA LEU A 62 17.74 -7.95 -4.11
C LEU A 62 17.07 -6.61 -4.40
N THR A 63 17.88 -5.61 -4.75
CA THR A 63 17.38 -4.28 -5.12
C THR A 63 16.51 -4.34 -6.37
N PHE A 64 16.91 -5.12 -7.38
CA PHE A 64 16.13 -5.33 -8.60
C PHE A 64 14.77 -5.98 -8.32
N PHE A 65 14.72 -7.05 -7.51
CA PHE A 65 13.46 -7.67 -7.12
C PHE A 65 12.54 -6.70 -6.35
N LEU A 66 13.10 -5.89 -5.46
CA LEU A 66 12.32 -4.89 -4.73
C LEU A 66 11.76 -3.80 -5.65
N ILE A 67 12.53 -3.34 -6.63
CA ILE A 67 12.06 -2.39 -7.66
C ILE A 67 10.93 -3.03 -8.48
N LEU A 68 11.04 -4.30 -8.86
CA LEU A 68 9.98 -5.02 -9.55
C LEU A 68 8.71 -5.11 -8.70
N VAL A 69 8.83 -5.43 -7.42
CA VAL A 69 7.68 -5.48 -6.49
C VAL A 69 7.03 -4.10 -6.33
N ALA A 70 7.83 -3.04 -6.17
CA ALA A 70 7.33 -1.67 -6.06
C ALA A 70 6.60 -1.24 -7.35
N THR A 71 7.21 -1.52 -8.50
CA THR A 71 6.62 -1.22 -9.82
C THR A 71 5.36 -2.04 -10.05
N ALA A 72 5.34 -3.32 -9.69
CA ALA A 72 4.18 -4.19 -9.79
C ALA A 72 3.03 -3.71 -8.89
N LYS A 73 3.31 -3.30 -7.65
CA LYS A 73 2.32 -2.68 -6.76
C LYS A 73 1.77 -1.37 -7.35
N PHE A 74 2.61 -0.57 -8.00
CA PHE A 74 2.20 0.68 -8.63
C PHE A 74 1.35 0.46 -9.90
N ARG A 75 1.72 -0.48 -10.75
CA ARG A 75 0.99 -0.80 -11.99
C ARG A 75 -0.28 -1.60 -11.74
N PHE A 76 -0.27 -2.51 -10.77
CA PHE A 76 -1.36 -3.42 -10.47
C PHE A 76 -1.98 -3.15 -9.09
N THR A 77 -2.20 -1.88 -8.76
CA THR A 77 -2.79 -1.45 -7.48
C THR A 77 -4.09 -2.18 -7.14
N HIS A 78 -4.91 -2.53 -8.15
CA HIS A 78 -6.16 -3.25 -7.98
C HIS A 78 -5.98 -4.66 -7.38
N LEU A 79 -4.89 -5.37 -7.71
CA LEU A 79 -4.62 -6.71 -7.18
C LEU A 79 -4.15 -6.68 -5.71
N TRP A 80 -3.60 -5.54 -5.28
CA TRP A 80 -2.99 -5.39 -3.95
C TRP A 80 -3.90 -4.65 -2.95
N LYS A 81 -5.07 -4.17 -3.39
CA LYS A 81 -6.04 -3.50 -2.53
C LYS A 81 -6.87 -4.54 -1.77
N LYS A 82 -6.48 -4.85 -0.52
CA LYS A 82 -7.37 -5.58 0.42
C LYS A 82 -8.70 -4.83 0.50
N ASN A 83 -9.81 -5.53 0.27
CA ASN A 83 -11.19 -5.03 0.35
C ASN A 83 -11.69 -4.14 -0.81
N ALA A 84 -11.12 -4.24 -2.02
CA ALA A 84 -11.64 -3.53 -3.19
C ALA A 84 -13.14 -3.78 -3.46
N THR A 85 -13.65 -4.97 -3.13
CA THR A 85 -15.05 -5.38 -3.29
C THR A 85 -15.94 -5.04 -2.09
N HIS A 86 -15.42 -5.02 -0.87
CA HIS A 86 -16.25 -4.89 0.34
C HIS A 86 -16.79 -3.47 0.56
N GLY A 87 -16.02 -2.43 0.21
CA GLY A 87 -16.47 -1.03 0.32
C GLY A 87 -17.58 -0.67 -0.67
N ARG A 88 -17.57 -1.30 -1.86
CA ARG A 88 -18.59 -1.07 -2.90
C ARG A 88 -19.93 -1.70 -2.51
N HIS A 89 -19.92 -2.86 -1.85
CA HIS A 89 -21.13 -3.48 -1.30
C HIS A 89 -21.74 -2.66 -0.15
N HIS A 90 -20.93 -2.09 0.73
CA HIS A 90 -21.42 -1.31 1.86
C HIS A 90 -22.04 0.05 1.43
N GLN A 91 -21.53 0.66 0.36
CA GLN A 91 -22.16 1.87 -0.20
C GLN A 91 -23.48 1.56 -0.92
N HIS A 92 -23.58 0.41 -1.60
CA HIS A 92 -24.80 0.01 -2.27
C HIS A 92 -25.88 -0.47 -1.29
N SER A 93 -25.50 -1.12 -0.18
CA SER A 93 -26.47 -1.57 0.83
C SER A 93 -27.12 -0.40 1.57
N GLN A 94 -26.37 0.66 1.91
CA GLN A 94 -26.92 1.85 2.57
C GLN A 94 -27.89 2.65 1.69
N GLN A 95 -27.74 2.59 0.38
CA GLN A 95 -28.63 3.31 -0.55
C GLN A 95 -29.84 2.47 -0.99
N HIS A 96 -29.93 1.21 -0.56
CA HIS A 96 -31.05 0.35 -0.89
C HIS A 96 -32.35 0.90 -0.28
N PRO A 97 -33.45 0.98 -1.05
CA PRO A 97 -34.71 1.56 -0.57
C PRO A 97 -35.21 0.89 0.71
N THR A 98 -34.92 -0.40 0.87
CA THR A 98 -35.27 -1.22 2.04
C THR A 98 -34.56 -0.76 3.33
N GLU A 99 -33.31 -0.32 3.27
CA GLU A 99 -32.58 0.16 4.46
C GLU A 99 -33.09 1.55 4.87
N LYS A 100 -33.39 2.42 3.88
CA LYS A 100 -34.03 3.72 4.15
C LYS A 100 -35.41 3.57 4.79
N GLU A 101 -36.18 2.58 4.36
CA GLU A 101 -37.49 2.30 4.94
C GLU A 101 -37.39 1.80 6.39
N LYS A 102 -36.38 0.98 6.72
CA LYS A 102 -36.11 0.56 8.11
C LYS A 102 -35.74 1.74 9.00
N GLU A 103 -34.90 2.66 8.53
CA GLU A 103 -34.55 3.88 9.29
C GLU A 103 -35.77 4.77 9.52
N PHE A 104 -36.63 4.93 8.50
CA PHE A 104 -37.87 5.69 8.62
C PHE A 104 -38.84 5.07 9.64
N ARG A 105 -38.97 3.73 9.63
CA ARG A 105 -39.80 3.01 10.62
C ARG A 105 -39.28 3.18 12.05
N LYS A 106 -37.97 3.06 12.26
CA LYS A 106 -37.34 3.33 13.58
C LYS A 106 -37.59 4.75 14.07
N TRP A 107 -37.53 5.74 13.17
CA TRP A 107 -37.82 7.12 13.52
C TRP A 107 -39.29 7.33 13.94
N LEU A 108 -40.24 6.67 13.26
CA LEU A 108 -41.64 6.70 13.64
C LEU A 108 -41.88 6.09 15.02
N ASP A 109 -41.25 4.95 15.32
CA ASP A 109 -41.37 4.28 16.61
C ASP A 109 -40.83 5.17 17.74
N GLN A 110 -39.64 5.78 17.57
CA GLN A 110 -39.09 6.73 18.55
C GLN A 110 -39.98 7.95 18.78
N LYS A 111 -40.63 8.46 17.72
CA LYS A 111 -41.57 9.59 17.86
C LYS A 111 -42.85 9.21 18.58
N ARG A 112 -43.26 7.94 18.51
CA ARG A 112 -44.43 7.42 19.22
C ARG A 112 -44.12 7.30 20.71
N ASP A 113 -42.96 6.74 21.03
CA ASP A 113 -42.51 6.54 22.42
C ASP A 113 -42.18 7.85 23.15
N GLN A 114 -41.92 8.95 22.44
CA GLN A 114 -41.75 10.29 23.04
C GLN A 114 -43.06 11.03 23.34
N LYS A 115 -44.20 10.51 22.86
CA LYS A 115 -45.50 11.18 22.94
C LYS A 115 -46.40 10.62 24.04
N ASP A 116 -46.00 9.49 24.63
CA ASP A 116 -46.55 8.88 25.83
C ASP A 116 -45.70 9.28 27.06
#